data_AF-A0A437A1W2-F1
#
_entry.id   AF-A0A437A1W2-F1
#
_cell.length_a   1.000
_cell.length_b   1.000
_cell.length_c   1.000
_cell.angle_alpha   90.00
_cell.angle_beta   90.00
_cell.angle_gamma   90.00
#
_symmetry.space_group_name_H-M   'P 1'
#
loop_
_entity.id
_entity.type
_entity.pdbx_description
1 polymer ?
#
loop_
_entity_poly.entity_id
_entity_poly.type
_entity_poly.pdbx_seq_one_letter_code
_entity_poly.pdbx_strand_id
1 'polypeptide(L)'
;MAKLFTHTPTPLFTLWLSISLPLVLWDFTYVMLRPHSMPGGKYHLPWKPYALYCEVDLVYGFQHYYEGNGFNPAQSVMNFVETLGYFYYLWLVRSGSGEKGFLGVGRVNGRVAGKAVVVGLVGCTATFWKTVLYWLIEILGGYKNIGHNDFTTLFWFWIMTNGPWLVLPLYGIHKFGSEIIEALSGEEANGVKAE
;
A
#
# COMPACT_ATOMS: atom_id res chain seq x y z
N MET A 1 24.75 -25.73 -14.97
CA MET A 1 23.47 -25.09 -15.33
C MET A 1 23.41 -23.75 -14.63
N ALA A 2 23.04 -22.67 -15.32
CA ALA A 2 22.82 -21.38 -14.68
C ALA A 2 21.70 -21.52 -13.62
N LYS A 3 21.94 -21.02 -12.41
CA LYS A 3 20.92 -21.01 -11.34
C LYS A 3 19.78 -20.10 -11.77
N LEU A 4 18.56 -20.63 -11.84
CA LEU A 4 17.38 -19.83 -12.18
C LEU A 4 17.16 -18.77 -11.10
N PHE A 5 16.87 -17.53 -11.49
CA PHE A 5 16.45 -16.47 -10.58
C PHE A 5 15.27 -16.93 -9.73
N THR A 6 15.29 -16.66 -8.44
CA THR A 6 14.24 -17.06 -7.51
C THR A 6 13.77 -15.88 -6.69
N HIS A 7 12.46 -15.84 -6.43
CA HIS A 7 11.85 -14.89 -5.51
C HIS A 7 11.07 -15.65 -4.44
N THR A 8 11.25 -15.24 -3.19
CA THR A 8 10.49 -15.74 -2.04
C THR A 8 9.79 -14.56 -1.37
N PRO A 9 8.45 -14.56 -1.31
CA PRO A 9 7.72 -13.51 -0.59
C PRO A 9 8.14 -13.47 0.88
N THR A 10 8.47 -12.28 1.37
CA THR A 10 8.83 -12.14 2.79
C THR A 10 7.57 -12.22 3.67
N PRO A 11 7.65 -12.76 4.90
CA PRO A 11 6.53 -12.78 5.83
C PRO A 11 6.00 -11.37 6.12
N LEU A 12 6.89 -10.39 6.30
CA LEU A 12 6.53 -9.00 6.55
C LEU A 12 5.73 -8.40 5.39
N PHE A 13 6.20 -8.58 4.14
CA PHE A 13 5.49 -8.05 2.98
C PHE A 13 4.13 -8.75 2.78
N THR A 14 4.07 -10.05 3.03
CA THR A 14 2.83 -10.82 2.87
C THR A 14 1.81 -10.48 3.96
N LEU A 15 2.28 -10.26 5.21
CA LEU A 15 1.48 -9.71 6.29
C LEU A 15 0.95 -8.32 5.94
N TRP A 16 1.80 -7.46 5.42
CA TRP A 16 1.41 -6.14 4.93
C TRP A 16 0.29 -6.25 3.90
N LEU A 17 0.45 -7.06 2.85
CA LEU A 17 -0.58 -7.26 1.83
C LEU A 17 -1.90 -7.81 2.39
N SER A 18 -1.83 -8.68 3.41
CA SER A 18 -3.04 -9.22 4.05
C SER A 18 -3.88 -8.16 4.76
N ILE A 19 -3.25 -7.09 5.24
CA ILE A 19 -3.90 -5.98 5.95
C ILE A 19 -4.26 -4.87 4.95
N SER A 20 -3.33 -4.53 4.07
CA SER A 20 -3.46 -3.39 3.16
C SER A 20 -4.53 -3.58 2.10
N LEU A 21 -4.66 -4.77 1.52
CA LEU A 21 -5.63 -5.00 0.44
C LEU A 21 -7.08 -4.87 0.93
N PRO A 22 -7.51 -5.50 2.04
CA PRO A 22 -8.84 -5.26 2.59
C PRO A 22 -9.06 -3.80 2.99
N LEU A 23 -8.06 -3.16 3.62
CA LEU A 23 -8.16 -1.79 4.10
C LEU A 23 -8.33 -0.79 2.94
N VAL A 24 -7.58 -0.96 1.86
CA VAL A 24 -7.66 -0.10 0.65
C VAL A 24 -8.95 -0.33 -0.11
N LEU A 25 -9.45 -1.56 -0.20
CA LEU A 25 -10.76 -1.81 -0.81
C LEU A 25 -11.89 -1.18 0.01
N TRP A 26 -11.79 -1.21 1.34
CA TRP A 26 -12.74 -0.54 2.24
C TRP A 26 -12.69 0.98 2.10
N ASP A 27 -11.49 1.57 2.01
CA ASP A 27 -11.28 2.99 1.70
C ASP A 27 -11.83 3.37 0.32
N PHE A 28 -11.46 2.63 -0.72
CA PHE A 28 -11.93 2.87 -2.08
C PHE A 28 -13.45 2.88 -2.16
N THR A 29 -14.11 1.90 -1.54
CA THR A 29 -15.56 1.84 -1.50
C THR A 29 -16.17 2.96 -0.65
N TYR A 30 -15.50 3.41 0.42
CA TYR A 30 -15.91 4.63 1.13
C TYR A 30 -15.94 5.82 0.18
N VAL A 31 -14.84 6.08 -0.52
CA VAL A 31 -14.67 7.27 -1.35
C VAL A 31 -15.61 7.27 -2.57
N MET A 32 -15.70 6.13 -3.27
CA MET A 32 -16.47 6.04 -4.50
C MET A 32 -17.99 5.98 -4.29
N LEU A 33 -18.44 5.60 -3.08
CA LEU A 33 -19.87 5.56 -2.74
C LEU A 33 -20.36 6.82 -2.02
N ARG A 34 -19.54 7.88 -1.90
CA ARG A 34 -19.99 9.15 -1.34
C ARG A 34 -21.11 9.76 -2.23
N PRO A 35 -22.21 10.27 -1.63
CA PRO A 35 -22.36 10.58 -0.22
C PRO A 35 -23.02 9.45 0.60
N HIS A 36 -23.41 8.33 -0.01
CA HIS A 36 -24.16 7.27 0.67
C HIS A 36 -23.34 6.52 1.72
N SER A 37 -22.01 6.48 1.56
CA SER A 37 -21.05 5.94 2.52
C SER A 37 -20.67 6.93 3.62
N MET A 38 -20.93 8.24 3.46
CA MET A 38 -20.57 9.29 4.43
C MET A 38 -21.50 9.27 5.66
N PRO A 39 -21.12 9.90 6.79
CA PRO A 39 -21.99 10.00 7.97
C PRO A 39 -23.39 10.51 7.63
N GLY A 40 -24.43 9.83 8.14
CA GLY A 40 -25.83 10.11 7.78
C GLY A 40 -26.29 9.51 6.44
N GLY A 41 -25.40 8.92 5.65
CA GLY A 41 -25.71 8.23 4.41
C GLY A 41 -26.34 6.85 4.61
N LYS A 42 -27.15 6.41 3.64
CA LYS A 42 -27.91 5.14 3.66
C LYS A 42 -27.04 3.91 3.93
N TYR A 43 -25.78 3.92 3.47
CA TYR A 43 -24.88 2.77 3.56
C TYR A 43 -23.74 2.99 4.56
N HIS A 44 -23.76 4.04 5.39
CA HIS A 44 -22.62 4.41 6.24
C HIS A 44 -22.17 3.33 7.25
N LEU A 45 -23.02 2.35 7.58
CA LEU A 45 -22.77 1.40 8.67
C LEU A 45 -21.38 0.72 8.64
N PRO A 46 -20.85 0.21 7.49
CA PRO A 46 -19.51 -0.38 7.43
C PRO A 46 -18.39 0.64 7.59
N TRP A 47 -18.67 1.93 7.41
CA TRP A 47 -17.72 3.03 7.44
C TRP A 47 -17.87 3.91 8.68
N LYS A 48 -18.51 3.43 9.76
CA LYS A 48 -18.65 4.18 11.02
C LYS A 48 -17.36 4.88 11.50
N PRO A 49 -16.17 4.24 11.45
CA PRO A 49 -14.93 4.92 11.85
C PRO A 49 -14.62 6.18 11.02
N TYR A 50 -15.10 6.25 9.77
CA TYR A 50 -14.94 7.44 8.93
C TYR A 50 -15.71 8.65 9.46
N ALA A 51 -16.69 8.51 10.35
CA ALA A 51 -17.33 9.66 10.98
C ALA A 51 -16.30 10.52 11.73
N LEU A 52 -15.49 9.89 12.58
CA LEU A 52 -14.38 10.57 13.25
C LEU A 52 -13.29 10.97 12.25
N TYR A 53 -12.95 10.09 11.30
CA TYR A 53 -11.86 10.38 10.37
C TYR A 53 -12.14 11.59 9.47
N CYS A 54 -13.41 11.82 9.09
CA CYS A 54 -13.84 13.00 8.33
C CYS A 54 -13.65 14.31 9.08
N GLU A 55 -13.70 14.26 10.41
CA GLU A 55 -13.48 15.42 11.27
C GLU A 55 -11.99 15.69 11.44
N VAL A 56 -11.16 14.64 11.48
CA VAL A 56 -9.70 14.77 11.58
C VAL A 56 -9.08 15.20 10.25
N ASP A 57 -9.36 14.46 9.17
CA ASP A 57 -8.85 14.76 7.85
C ASP A 57 -9.97 15.16 6.91
N LEU A 58 -10.04 16.46 6.62
CA LEU A 58 -11.10 17.03 5.81
C LEU A 58 -11.06 16.53 4.35
N VAL A 59 -9.95 15.95 3.88
CA VAL A 59 -9.88 15.27 2.57
C VAL A 59 -10.91 14.12 2.47
N TYR A 60 -11.25 13.51 3.61
CA TYR A 60 -12.29 12.50 3.73
C TYR A 60 -13.69 13.06 4.04
N GLY A 61 -13.75 14.32 4.47
CA GLY A 61 -14.94 14.98 4.99
C GLY A 61 -15.86 15.60 3.95
N PHE A 62 -16.94 16.20 4.47
CA PHE A 62 -18.00 16.83 3.69
C PHE A 62 -17.50 18.03 2.88
N GLN A 63 -16.61 18.84 3.46
CA GLN A 63 -16.07 20.02 2.78
C GLN A 63 -15.42 19.62 1.45
N HIS A 64 -14.48 18.67 1.47
CA HIS A 64 -13.75 18.26 0.28
C HIS A 64 -14.64 17.61 -0.77
N TYR A 65 -15.66 16.85 -0.33
CA TYR A 65 -16.67 16.28 -1.22
C TYR A 65 -17.53 17.35 -1.90
N TYR A 66 -18.09 18.31 -1.14
CA TYR A 66 -18.96 19.36 -1.69
C TYR A 66 -18.21 20.44 -2.47
N GLU A 67 -16.93 20.67 -2.14
CA GLU A 67 -16.02 21.51 -2.95
C GLU A 67 -15.67 20.85 -4.30
N GLY A 68 -16.04 19.58 -4.52
CA GLY A 68 -15.72 18.87 -5.76
C GLY A 68 -14.23 18.62 -5.95
N ASN A 69 -13.47 18.52 -4.85
CA ASN A 69 -12.02 18.38 -4.94
C ASN A 69 -11.63 16.96 -5.38
N GLY A 70 -10.97 16.88 -6.54
CA GLY A 70 -10.61 15.62 -7.21
C GLY A 70 -9.47 14.84 -6.55
N PHE A 71 -8.76 15.39 -5.56
CA PHE A 71 -7.57 14.75 -5.01
C PHE A 71 -7.85 13.39 -4.34
N ASN A 72 -8.80 13.34 -3.40
CA ASN A 72 -9.17 12.10 -2.69
C ASN A 72 -9.69 11.01 -3.66
N PRO A 73 -10.67 11.27 -4.55
CA PRO A 73 -11.13 10.25 -5.48
C PRO A 73 -10.04 9.81 -6.47
N ALA A 74 -9.17 10.72 -6.95
CA ALA A 74 -8.04 10.34 -7.80
C ALA A 74 -7.08 9.38 -7.07
N GLN A 75 -6.74 9.69 -5.83
CA GLN A 75 -5.92 8.83 -4.97
C GLN A 75 -6.56 7.45 -4.75
N SER A 76 -7.87 7.39 -4.48
CA SER A 76 -8.58 6.13 -4.30
C SER A 76 -8.62 5.28 -5.58
N VAL A 77 -8.76 5.88 -6.76
CA VAL A 77 -8.66 5.16 -8.03
C VAL A 77 -7.25 4.58 -8.25
N MET A 78 -6.20 5.35 -7.95
CA MET A 78 -4.81 4.85 -8.01
C MET A 78 -4.60 3.67 -7.04
N ASN A 79 -5.07 3.82 -5.81
CA ASN A 79 -5.11 2.77 -4.78
C ASN A 79 -5.75 1.47 -5.28
N PHE A 80 -6.88 1.57 -5.99
CA PHE A 80 -7.56 0.41 -6.55
C PHE A 80 -6.72 -0.29 -7.63
N VAL A 81 -6.10 0.48 -8.54
CA VAL A 81 -5.22 -0.08 -9.58
C VAL A 81 -3.99 -0.76 -8.97
N GLU A 82 -3.37 -0.14 -7.96
CA GLU A 82 -2.27 -0.73 -7.20
C GLU A 82 -2.68 -2.05 -6.53
N THR A 83 -3.88 -2.07 -5.94
CA THR A 83 -4.47 -3.27 -5.30
C THR A 83 -4.61 -4.43 -6.29
N LEU A 84 -5.04 -4.17 -7.54
CA LEU A 84 -5.08 -5.18 -8.59
C LEU A 84 -3.67 -5.73 -8.90
N GLY A 85 -2.66 -4.86 -8.91
CA GLY A 85 -1.25 -5.25 -9.06
C GLY A 85 -0.78 -6.18 -7.94
N TYR A 86 -1.12 -5.87 -6.69
CA TYR A 86 -0.78 -6.74 -5.56
C TYR A 86 -1.54 -8.07 -5.55
N PHE A 87 -2.80 -8.10 -5.99
CA PHE A 87 -3.50 -9.37 -6.22
C PHE A 87 -2.81 -10.21 -7.30
N TYR A 88 -2.35 -9.57 -8.38
CA TYR A 88 -1.56 -10.26 -9.41
C TYR A 88 -0.24 -10.79 -8.86
N TYR A 89 0.47 -10.01 -8.03
CA TYR A 89 1.66 -10.48 -7.31
C TYR A 89 1.34 -11.73 -6.48
N LEU A 90 0.32 -11.69 -5.61
CA LEU A 90 -0.08 -12.82 -4.77
C LEU A 90 -0.44 -14.05 -5.59
N TRP A 91 -1.14 -13.87 -6.72
CA TRP A 91 -1.46 -14.96 -7.64
C TRP A 91 -0.20 -15.62 -8.21
N LEU A 92 0.79 -14.83 -8.66
CA LEU A 92 2.06 -15.36 -9.16
C LEU A 92 2.76 -16.20 -8.09
N VAL A 93 2.91 -15.68 -6.88
CA VAL A 93 3.69 -16.34 -5.82
C VAL A 93 2.96 -17.50 -5.14
N ARG A 94 1.62 -17.58 -5.27
CA ARG A 94 0.83 -18.73 -4.81
C ARG A 94 1.10 -19.99 -5.62
N SER A 95 1.55 -19.85 -6.87
CA SER A 95 2.00 -20.98 -7.72
C SER A 95 3.38 -21.54 -7.34
N GLY A 96 4.09 -20.92 -6.39
CA GLY A 96 5.44 -21.32 -5.99
C GLY A 96 5.52 -22.75 -5.41
N SER A 97 6.71 -23.32 -5.38
CA SER A 97 6.98 -24.63 -4.78
C SER A 97 7.64 -24.52 -3.40
N GLY A 98 7.74 -25.65 -2.70
CA GLY A 98 8.32 -25.72 -1.35
C GLY A 98 7.30 -25.47 -0.23
N GLU A 99 7.81 -25.22 0.96
CA GLU A 99 7.00 -24.88 2.13
C GLU A 99 6.23 -23.57 1.88
N LYS A 100 4.91 -23.64 2.10
CA LYS A 100 4.02 -22.49 1.88
C LYS A 100 4.04 -21.60 3.12
N GLY A 101 4.35 -20.33 2.91
CA GLY A 101 4.27 -19.32 3.94
C GLY A 101 2.83 -18.84 4.18
N PHE A 102 2.74 -17.73 4.91
CA PHE A 102 1.48 -17.02 5.16
C PHE A 102 0.72 -16.72 3.85
N LEU A 103 -0.61 -16.76 3.87
CA LEU A 103 -1.47 -16.69 2.67
C LEU A 103 -1.17 -17.76 1.59
N GLY A 104 -0.50 -18.87 1.91
CA GLY A 104 -0.25 -19.96 0.97
C GLY A 104 0.70 -19.58 -0.18
N VAL A 105 1.51 -18.54 0.00
CA VAL A 105 2.52 -18.11 -0.99
C VAL A 105 3.79 -18.95 -0.84
N GLY A 106 4.55 -19.12 -1.93
CA GLY A 106 5.77 -19.93 -1.91
C GLY A 106 6.83 -19.40 -2.87
N ARG A 107 7.99 -20.07 -2.88
CA ARG A 107 9.12 -19.67 -3.72
C ARG A 107 8.81 -19.90 -5.19
N VAL A 108 8.99 -18.87 -6.01
CA VAL A 108 8.85 -18.93 -7.47
C VAL A 108 10.22 -18.79 -8.14
N ASN A 109 10.34 -19.22 -9.39
CA ASN A 109 11.59 -19.17 -10.14
C ASN A 109 11.39 -18.68 -11.59
N GLY A 110 12.51 -18.35 -12.23
CA GLY A 110 12.59 -17.94 -13.63
C GLY A 110 11.72 -16.71 -13.94
N ARG A 111 10.95 -16.78 -15.03
CA ARG A 111 10.14 -15.65 -15.50
C ARG A 111 9.03 -15.26 -14.52
N VAL A 112 8.49 -16.20 -13.74
CA VAL A 112 7.46 -15.92 -12.74
C VAL A 112 8.05 -15.10 -11.58
N ALA A 113 9.24 -15.46 -11.12
CA ALA A 113 9.98 -14.68 -10.12
C ALA A 113 10.26 -13.25 -10.63
N GLY A 114 10.77 -13.12 -11.85
CA GLY A 114 11.02 -11.79 -12.44
C GLY A 114 9.75 -10.93 -12.51
N LYS A 115 8.63 -11.49 -12.95
CA LYS A 115 7.33 -10.78 -12.95
C LYS A 115 6.90 -10.37 -11.55
N ALA A 116 6.99 -11.26 -10.57
CA ALA A 116 6.58 -10.98 -9.20
C ALA A 116 7.40 -9.81 -8.61
N VAL A 117 8.72 -9.83 -8.79
CA VAL A 117 9.62 -8.78 -8.27
C VAL A 117 9.34 -7.43 -8.94
N VAL A 118 9.14 -7.40 -10.26
CA VAL A 118 8.80 -6.16 -10.98
C VAL A 118 7.46 -5.60 -10.52
N VAL A 119 6.43 -6.44 -10.42
CA VAL A 119 5.10 -6.01 -9.97
C VAL A 119 5.14 -5.51 -8.53
N GLY A 120 5.86 -6.20 -7.65
CA GLY A 120 6.07 -5.78 -6.26
C GLY A 120 6.77 -4.43 -6.16
N LEU A 121 7.86 -4.24 -6.92
CA LEU A 121 8.61 -2.98 -6.95
C LEU A 121 7.74 -1.82 -7.45
N VAL A 122 7.03 -2.00 -8.57
CA VAL A 122 6.16 -0.97 -9.14
C VAL A 122 5.04 -0.61 -8.17
N GLY A 123 4.38 -1.61 -7.58
CA GLY A 123 3.35 -1.40 -6.57
C GLY A 123 3.88 -0.60 -5.38
N CYS A 124 5.00 -1.01 -4.79
CA CYS A 124 5.58 -0.31 -3.64
C CYS A 124 6.03 1.11 -3.98
N THR A 125 6.60 1.33 -5.17
CA THR A 125 7.00 2.66 -5.65
C THR A 125 5.79 3.58 -5.82
N ALA A 126 4.72 3.08 -6.44
CA ALA A 126 3.47 3.81 -6.61
C ALA A 126 2.87 4.18 -5.24
N THR A 127 2.77 3.22 -4.32
CA THR A 127 2.23 3.45 -2.98
C THR A 127 3.03 4.51 -2.23
N PHE A 128 4.37 4.37 -2.21
CA PHE A 128 5.25 5.31 -1.51
C PHE A 128 5.08 6.74 -2.02
N TRP A 129 5.24 6.97 -3.33
CA TRP A 129 5.21 8.31 -3.90
C TRP A 129 3.82 8.94 -3.85
N LYS A 130 2.78 8.13 -3.97
CA LYS A 130 1.41 8.56 -3.75
C LYS A 130 1.22 9.10 -2.32
N THR A 131 1.72 8.38 -1.31
CA THR A 131 1.65 8.85 0.09
C THR A 131 2.56 10.06 0.33
N VAL A 132 3.73 10.14 -0.29
CA VAL A 132 4.57 11.36 -0.26
C VAL A 132 3.80 12.55 -0.83
N LEU A 133 3.12 12.39 -1.97
CA LEU A 133 2.30 13.44 -2.57
C LEU A 133 1.20 13.91 -1.62
N TYR A 134 0.53 12.98 -0.94
CA TYR A 134 -0.49 13.31 0.05
C TYR A 134 0.06 14.17 1.21
N TRP A 135 1.22 13.82 1.75
CA TRP A 135 1.87 14.63 2.79
C TRP A 135 2.32 16.01 2.26
N LEU A 136 2.86 16.06 1.04
CA LEU A 136 3.28 17.32 0.42
C LEU A 136 2.09 18.24 0.16
N ILE A 137 0.92 17.72 -0.18
CA ILE A 137 -0.29 18.52 -0.36
C ILE A 137 -0.69 19.21 0.94
N GLU A 138 -0.59 18.54 2.09
CA GLU A 138 -0.84 19.20 3.38
C GLU A 138 0.23 20.25 3.68
N ILE A 139 1.51 19.92 3.55
CA ILE A 139 2.60 20.86 3.86
C ILE A 139 2.54 22.11 2.97
N LEU A 140 2.39 21.93 1.67
CA LEU A 140 2.35 23.02 0.69
C LEU A 140 1.00 23.73 0.64
N GLY A 141 -0.07 23.06 1.05
CA GLY A 141 -1.41 23.61 1.20
C GLY A 141 -1.63 24.35 2.53
N GLY A 142 -0.59 24.53 3.35
CA GLY A 142 -0.70 25.22 4.64
C GLY A 142 -1.52 24.46 5.67
N TYR A 143 -1.51 23.12 5.60
CA TYR A 143 -2.26 22.20 6.44
C TYR A 143 -3.78 22.44 6.42
N LYS A 144 -4.32 22.86 5.26
CA LYS A 144 -5.76 23.19 5.11
C LYS A 144 -6.67 22.07 5.64
N ASN A 145 -6.33 20.81 5.45
CA ASN A 145 -7.25 19.70 5.75
C ASN A 145 -7.04 19.10 7.14
N ILE A 146 -5.90 19.36 7.80
CA ILE A 146 -5.55 18.73 9.07
C ILE A 146 -5.14 19.73 10.17
N GLY A 147 -4.86 20.98 9.82
CA GLY A 147 -4.25 21.97 10.72
C GLY A 147 -5.15 22.47 11.84
N HIS A 148 -6.44 22.15 11.81
CA HIS A 148 -7.41 22.48 12.86
C HIS A 148 -7.34 21.52 14.06
N ASN A 149 -6.64 20.39 13.93
CA ASN A 149 -6.51 19.39 15.00
C ASN A 149 -5.38 19.72 15.97
N ASP A 150 -5.52 19.29 17.23
CA ASP A 150 -4.40 19.26 18.17
C ASP A 150 -3.36 18.18 17.77
N PHE A 151 -2.13 18.31 18.29
CA PHE A 151 -1.05 17.40 17.95
C PHE A 151 -1.32 15.94 18.31
N THR A 152 -2.00 15.66 19.43
CA THR A 152 -2.30 14.29 19.86
C THR A 152 -3.27 13.63 18.89
N THR A 153 -4.31 14.35 18.48
CA THR A 153 -5.26 13.90 17.45
C THR A 153 -4.54 13.66 16.11
N LEU A 154 -3.70 14.60 15.66
CA LEU A 154 -2.90 14.43 14.44
C LEU A 154 -1.98 13.22 14.50
N PHE A 155 -1.29 13.02 15.61
CA PHE A 155 -0.34 11.92 15.76
C PHE A 155 -1.03 10.57 15.61
N TRP A 156 -2.12 10.34 16.35
CA TRP A 156 -2.78 9.04 16.36
C TRP A 156 -3.63 8.76 15.14
N PHE A 157 -4.32 9.78 14.61
CA PHE A 157 -5.30 9.57 13.55
C PHE A 157 -4.78 9.91 12.16
N TRP A 158 -3.73 10.73 12.03
CA TRP A 158 -3.18 11.10 10.72
C TRP A 158 -1.75 10.58 10.51
N ILE A 159 -0.82 10.84 11.43
CA ILE A 159 0.59 10.43 11.26
C ILE A 159 0.74 8.91 11.37
N MET A 160 0.22 8.31 12.44
CA MET A 160 0.36 6.88 12.71
C MET A 160 -0.38 6.03 11.67
N THR A 161 -1.52 6.50 11.18
CA THR A 161 -2.32 5.79 10.17
C THR A 161 -1.69 5.87 8.78
N ASN A 162 -1.06 6.99 8.42
CA ASN A 162 -0.43 7.19 7.10
C ASN A 162 1.04 6.75 7.06
N GLY A 163 1.78 6.83 8.16
CA GLY A 163 3.20 6.49 8.25
C GLY A 163 3.58 5.07 7.75
N PRO A 164 2.80 4.01 8.06
CA PRO A 164 3.05 2.67 7.53
C PRO A 164 3.06 2.60 6.00
N TRP A 165 2.29 3.44 5.32
CA TRP A 165 2.25 3.54 3.85
C TRP A 165 3.50 4.22 3.25
N LEU A 166 4.37 4.82 4.09
CA LEU A 166 5.70 5.25 3.69
C LEU A 166 6.74 4.16 4.00
N VAL A 167 6.73 3.66 5.24
CA VAL A 167 7.79 2.75 5.73
C VAL A 167 7.73 1.38 5.06
N LEU A 168 6.55 0.75 4.99
CA LEU A 168 6.44 -0.62 4.46
C LEU A 168 6.68 -0.68 2.94
N PRO A 169 6.16 0.26 2.12
CA PRO A 169 6.52 0.30 0.71
C PRO A 169 7.98 0.67 0.47
N LEU A 170 8.60 1.54 1.30
CA LEU A 170 10.03 1.81 1.19
C LEU A 170 10.89 0.56 1.46
N TYR A 171 10.53 -0.23 2.47
CA TYR A 171 11.12 -1.54 2.70
C TYR A 171 10.93 -2.47 1.47
N GLY A 172 9.73 -2.49 0.89
CA GLY A 172 9.44 -3.26 -0.33
C GLY A 172 10.31 -2.83 -1.52
N ILE A 173 10.43 -1.52 -1.77
CA ILE A 173 11.28 -0.94 -2.81
C ILE A 173 12.72 -1.42 -2.62
N HIS A 174 13.26 -1.29 -1.40
CA HIS A 174 14.61 -1.73 -1.11
C HIS A 174 14.77 -3.25 -1.33
N LYS A 175 13.82 -4.06 -0.87
CA LYS A 175 13.89 -5.51 -0.98
C LYS A 175 13.82 -6.00 -2.43
N PHE A 176 12.81 -5.57 -3.18
CA PHE A 176 12.66 -5.94 -4.60
C PHE A 176 13.77 -5.36 -5.47
N GLY A 177 14.19 -4.12 -5.20
CA GLY A 177 15.30 -3.47 -5.89
C GLY A 177 16.63 -4.21 -5.68
N SER A 178 16.91 -4.66 -4.45
CA SER A 178 18.11 -5.44 -4.15
C SER A 178 18.11 -6.78 -4.89
N GLU A 179 16.97 -7.49 -4.94
CA GLU A 179 16.85 -8.73 -5.70
C GLU A 179 17.08 -8.54 -7.22
N ILE A 180 16.64 -7.42 -7.78
CA ILE A 180 16.92 -7.07 -9.18
C ILE A 180 18.42 -6.81 -9.39
N ILE A 181 19.04 -6.02 -8.50
CA ILE A 181 20.47 -5.70 -8.59
C ILE A 181 21.31 -6.98 -8.48
N GLU A 182 21.07 -7.81 -7.47
CA GLU A 182 21.75 -9.11 -7.30
C GLU A 182 21.64 -9.99 -8.56
N ALA A 183 20.45 -10.06 -9.16
CA ALA A 183 20.23 -10.84 -10.37
C ALA A 183 20.97 -10.28 -11.60
N LEU A 184 21.12 -8.96 -11.70
CA LEU A 184 21.78 -8.29 -12.83
C LEU A 184 23.29 -8.21 -12.68
N SER A 185 23.80 -8.09 -11.45
CA SER A 185 25.24 -8.05 -11.16
C SER A 185 25.94 -9.38 -11.42
N GLY A 186 25.19 -10.49 -11.51
CA GLY A 186 25.77 -11.82 -11.61
C GLY A 186 26.53 -12.25 -10.35
N GLU A 187 26.41 -11.48 -9.27
CA GLU A 187 26.89 -11.85 -7.94
C GLU A 187 25.99 -12.98 -7.45
N GLU A 188 26.48 -14.21 -7.64
CA GLU A 188 25.94 -15.37 -6.96
C GLU A 188 25.82 -15.04 -5.47
N ALA A 189 24.67 -15.35 -4.87
CA ALA A 189 24.40 -15.27 -3.44
C ALA A 189 25.47 -16.04 -2.63
N ASN A 190 26.61 -15.38 -2.41
CA ASN A 190 27.72 -15.84 -1.61
C ASN A 190 27.64 -15.14 -0.26
N GLY A 191 27.20 -15.89 0.75
CA GLY A 191 27.57 -15.60 2.14
C GLY A 191 26.45 -15.19 3.08
N VAL A 192 25.53 -16.10 3.40
CA VAL A 192 25.24 -16.31 4.82
C VAL A 192 26.18 -17.42 5.27
N LYS A 193 27.36 -17.03 5.78
CA LYS A 193 28.14 -17.92 6.62
C LYS A 193 27.38 -18.05 7.94
N ALA A 194 27.14 -19.31 8.33
CA ALA A 194 26.87 -19.64 9.71
C ALA A 194 28.12 -19.32 10.54
N GLU A 195 27.94 -18.48 11.55
CA GLU A 195 28.67 -18.52 12.82
C GLU A 195 27.62 -18.45 13.94
#